data_AF-A0A0M3JYR2-F1
#
_entry.id   AF-A0A0M3JYR2-F1
#
_cell.length_a   1.000
_cell.length_b   1.000
_cell.length_c   1.000
_cell.angle_alpha   90.00
_cell.angle_beta   90.00
_cell.angle_gamma   90.00
#
_symmetry.space_group_name_H-M   'P 1'
#
loop_
_entity.id
_entity.type
_entity.pdbx_description
1 polymer ?
#
loop_
_entity_poly.entity_id
_entity_poly.type
_entity_poly.pdbx_seq_one_letter_code
_entity_poly.pdbx_strand_id
1 'polypeptide(L)'
;MFVCALSLITASLLSQYWFESTPINDKRGINKNNFVHSGLFKGSRQLDWGLGPRYKAFSGYGLMAKTPWVFTIFFIALGLLWNVVGIIICLVNTVVKENDTVAGPIGIYLWSMLACRLGFSFYLEVAAICILLIPSILMFLTADKSRRPRAEKQMPVDNTVFMY
;
A
#
# COMPACT_ATOMS: atom_id res chain seq x y z
N MET A 1 -26.22 0.25 -4.65
CA MET A 1 -25.03 0.09 -3.78
C MET A 1 -23.86 -0.58 -4.51
N PHE A 2 -24.03 -1.80 -5.04
CA PHE A 2 -22.95 -2.51 -5.76
C PHE A 2 -22.40 -1.74 -6.97
N VAL A 3 -23.26 -1.11 -7.79
CA VAL A 3 -22.82 -0.27 -8.92
C VAL A 3 -21.97 0.92 -8.47
N CYS A 4 -22.36 1.60 -7.38
CA CYS A 4 -21.58 2.70 -6.82
C CYS A 4 -20.23 2.22 -6.26
N ALA A 5 -20.22 1.05 -5.60
CA ALA A 5 -18.99 0.42 -5.13
C ALA A 5 -18.06 0.05 -6.30
N LEU A 6 -18.60 -0.51 -7.38
CA LEU A 6 -17.87 -0.78 -8.61
C LEU A 6 -17.26 0.50 -9.18
N SER A 7 -18.03 1.58 -9.31
CA SER A 7 -17.51 2.85 -9.83
C SER A 7 -16.36 3.42 -8.98
N LEU A 8 -16.47 3.31 -7.65
CA LEU A 8 -15.44 3.78 -6.72
C LEU A 8 -14.17 2.92 -6.79
N ILE A 9 -14.31 1.59 -6.88
CA ILE A 9 -13.17 0.68 -7.04
C ILE A 9 -12.46 0.95 -8.37
N THR A 10 -13.23 1.13 -9.45
CA THR A 10 -12.67 1.42 -10.78
C THR A 10 -11.96 2.78 -10.81
N ALA A 11 -12.55 3.80 -10.17
CA ALA A 11 -11.93 5.11 -10.02
C ALA A 11 -10.62 5.04 -9.19
N SER A 12 -10.62 4.25 -8.11
CA SER A 12 -9.43 4.03 -7.28
C SER A 12 -8.30 3.33 -8.05
N LEU A 13 -8.63 2.33 -8.87
CA LEU A 13 -7.67 1.61 -9.71
C LEU A 13 -7.01 2.51 -10.78
N LEU A 14 -7.77 3.46 -11.32
CA LEU A 14 -7.27 4.41 -12.32
C LEU A 14 -6.53 5.60 -11.68
N SER A 15 -6.75 5.85 -10.38
CA SER A 15 -6.11 6.95 -9.66
C SER A 15 -4.60 6.75 -9.54
N GLN A 16 -3.86 7.84 -9.75
CA GLN A 16 -2.40 7.88 -9.66
C GLN A 16 -1.90 8.42 -8.31
N TYR A 17 -2.80 8.63 -7.35
CA TYR A 17 -2.54 9.30 -6.08
C TYR A 17 -2.66 8.33 -4.88
N TRP A 18 -2.14 7.10 -5.00
CA TRP A 18 -2.17 6.14 -3.89
C TRP A 18 -1.16 6.51 -2.81
N PHE A 19 0.03 6.95 -3.25
CA PHE A 19 1.11 7.38 -2.37
C PHE A 19 1.72 8.67 -2.89
N GLU A 20 1.96 9.59 -1.96
CA GLU A 20 2.76 10.77 -2.18
C GLU A 20 4.03 10.66 -1.34
N SER A 21 5.19 10.84 -1.97
CA SER A 21 6.46 10.95 -1.25
C SER A 21 7.24 12.17 -1.70
N THR A 22 7.83 12.86 -0.72
CA THR A 22 8.72 14.00 -0.94
C THR A 22 10.16 13.53 -0.80
N PRO A 23 10.93 13.47 -1.90
CA PRO A 23 12.30 12.96 -1.83
C PRO A 23 13.21 13.99 -1.13
N ILE A 24 13.93 13.52 -0.12
CA ILE A 24 14.92 14.32 0.62
C ILE A 24 16.24 14.26 -0.15
N ASN A 25 16.81 15.43 -0.45
CA ASN A 25 18.11 15.53 -1.13
C ASN A 25 19.25 15.18 -0.14
N ASP A 26 20.42 14.76 -0.63
CA ASP A 26 21.58 14.36 0.19
C ASP A 26 22.04 15.45 1.17
N LYS A 27 21.73 16.72 0.86
CA LYS A 27 21.98 17.88 1.72
C LYS A 27 20.88 18.10 2.79
N ARG A 28 19.98 17.14 3.00
CA ARG A 28 18.76 17.24 3.84
C ARG A 28 17.87 18.46 3.56
N GLY A 29 18.01 19.07 2.39
CA GLY A 29 17.15 20.15 1.94
C GLY A 29 15.79 19.59 1.50
N ILE A 30 14.73 19.91 2.24
CA ILE A 30 13.36 19.62 1.82
C ILE A 30 13.00 20.66 0.75
N ASN A 31 12.97 20.25 -0.52
CA ASN A 31 12.49 21.12 -1.59
C ASN A 31 10.97 20.89 -1.76
N LYS A 32 10.16 21.94 -1.53
CA LYS A 32 8.71 21.88 -1.67
C LYS A 32 8.24 21.52 -3.09
N ASN A 33 9.09 21.74 -4.09
CA ASN A 33 8.78 21.48 -5.49
C ASN A 33 9.06 20.03 -5.93
N ASN A 34 9.58 19.19 -5.03
CA ASN A 34 9.90 17.80 -5.29
C ASN A 34 8.82 16.88 -4.72
N PHE A 35 8.08 16.22 -5.59
CA PHE A 35 7.03 15.27 -5.19
C PHE A 35 6.98 14.08 -6.13
N VAL A 36 6.62 12.93 -5.57
CA VAL A 36 6.41 11.69 -6.31
C VAL A 36 5.03 11.19 -5.98
N HIS A 37 4.16 11.14 -6.99
CA HIS A 37 2.88 10.48 -6.92
C HIS A 37 3.02 9.08 -7.53
N SER A 38 2.56 8.06 -6.81
CA SER A 38 2.51 6.68 -7.30
C SER A 38 1.09 6.17 -7.19
N GLY A 39 0.54 5.68 -8.29
CA GLY A 39 -0.65 4.83 -8.32
C GLY A 39 -0.28 3.35 -8.34
N LEU A 40 -1.29 2.50 -8.53
CA LEU A 40 -1.11 1.04 -8.55
C LEU A 40 -0.31 0.56 -9.77
N PHE A 41 -0.56 1.12 -10.96
CA PHE A 41 0.12 0.68 -12.20
C PHE A 41 1.03 1.75 -12.83
N LYS A 42 0.78 3.02 -12.53
CA LYS A 42 1.47 4.18 -13.11
C LYS A 42 1.72 5.22 -12.03
N GLY A 43 2.81 5.97 -12.18
CA GLY A 43 3.14 7.08 -11.29
C GLY A 43 3.91 8.17 -12.03
N SER A 44 3.98 9.33 -11.39
CA SER A 44 4.69 10.50 -11.89
C SER A 44 5.57 11.09 -10.79
N ARG A 45 6.83 11.36 -11.12
CA ARG A 45 7.72 12.12 -10.24
C ARG A 45 8.03 13.48 -10.85
N GLN A 46 8.00 14.50 -9.99
CA GLN A 46 8.52 15.82 -10.25
C GLN A 46 9.77 16.03 -9.38
N LEU A 47 10.92 16.22 -10.01
CA LEU A 47 12.15 16.60 -9.31
C LEU A 47 12.69 17.91 -9.89
N ASP A 48 13.09 18.80 -8.99
CA ASP A 48 13.81 20.03 -9.26
C ASP A 48 15.26 19.86 -8.76
N TRP A 49 16.20 19.83 -9.70
CA TRP A 49 17.63 19.73 -9.46
C TRP A 49 18.33 21.09 -9.53
N GLY A 50 17.59 22.20 -9.36
CA GLY A 50 18.11 23.57 -9.45
C GLY A 50 18.11 24.15 -10.87
N LEU A 51 17.59 23.40 -11.85
CA LEU A 51 17.36 23.83 -13.25
C LEU A 51 15.86 23.92 -13.58
N GLY A 52 15.02 23.97 -12.55
CA GLY A 52 13.56 23.97 -12.66
C GLY A 52 12.93 22.57 -12.58
N PRO A 53 11.60 22.50 -12.37
CA PRO A 53 10.88 21.25 -12.18
C PRO A 53 10.85 20.40 -13.45
N ARG A 54 11.15 19.09 -13.30
CA ARG A 54 11.14 18.12 -14.40
C ARG A 54 10.23 16.94 -14.07
N TYR A 55 9.27 16.69 -14.96
CA TYR A 55 8.35 15.56 -14.87
C TYR A 55 8.93 14.32 -15.53
N LYS A 56 8.90 13.19 -14.83
CA LYS A 56 9.17 11.87 -15.40
C LYS A 56 8.08 10.91 -14.98
N ALA A 57 7.33 10.42 -15.96
CA ALA A 57 6.40 9.31 -15.76
C ALA A 57 7.17 8.00 -15.63
N PHE A 58 6.69 7.09 -14.80
CA PHE A 58 7.16 5.72 -14.74
C PHE A 58 5.97 4.77 -14.67
N SER A 59 6.14 3.57 -15.21
CA SER A 59 5.11 2.53 -15.29
C SER A 59 5.62 1.29 -14.56
N GLY A 60 4.87 0.77 -13.59
CA GLY A 60 5.27 -0.39 -12.78
C GLY A 60 4.86 -0.30 -11.31
N TYR A 61 5.37 -1.24 -10.51
CA TYR A 61 5.27 -1.24 -9.04
C TYR A 61 6.14 -0.09 -8.51
N GLY A 62 5.57 1.11 -8.39
CA GLY A 62 6.31 2.35 -8.14
C GLY A 62 7.06 2.41 -6.82
N LEU A 63 6.51 3.16 -5.87
CA LEU A 63 7.05 3.26 -4.51
C LEU A 63 6.77 1.98 -3.67
N MET A 64 5.91 1.09 -4.15
CA MET A 64 5.57 -0.15 -3.46
C MET A 64 6.53 -1.28 -3.81
N ALA A 65 6.91 -2.07 -2.81
CA ALA A 65 7.65 -3.31 -3.01
C ALA A 65 6.81 -4.33 -3.80
N LYS A 66 7.48 -5.21 -4.55
CA LYS A 66 6.84 -6.21 -5.41
C LYS A 66 5.86 -7.11 -4.66
N THR A 67 6.23 -7.56 -3.45
CA THR A 67 5.41 -8.47 -2.63
C THR A 67 4.06 -7.84 -2.25
N PRO A 68 3.99 -6.70 -1.53
CA PRO A 68 2.71 -6.09 -1.19
C PRO A 68 1.90 -5.67 -2.41
N TRP A 69 2.54 -5.24 -3.51
CA TRP A 69 1.86 -4.89 -4.74
C TRP A 69 1.04 -6.04 -5.35
N VAL A 70 1.63 -7.24 -5.42
CA VAL A 70 0.93 -8.44 -5.92
C VAL A 70 -0.23 -8.83 -5.01
N PHE A 71 -0.02 -8.79 -3.68
CA PHE A 71 -1.09 -9.07 -2.72
C PHE A 71 -2.26 -8.09 -2.87
N THR A 72 -1.98 -6.80 -3.02
CA THR A 72 -3.01 -5.77 -3.21
C THR A 72 -3.84 -6.04 -4.48
N ILE A 73 -3.21 -6.38 -5.61
CA ILE A 73 -3.92 -6.73 -6.85
C ILE A 73 -4.80 -7.96 -6.66
N PHE A 74 -4.28 -9.00 -5.99
CA PHE A 74 -5.02 -10.23 -5.74
C PHE A 74 -6.29 -9.99 -4.92
N PHE A 75 -6.19 -9.24 -3.82
CA PHE A 75 -7.36 -8.93 -2.99
C PHE A 75 -8.36 -8.01 -3.68
N ILE A 76 -7.90 -7.04 -4.49
CA ILE A 76 -8.80 -6.20 -5.28
C ILE A 76 -9.55 -7.04 -6.31
N ALA A 77 -8.88 -7.98 -6.98
CA ALA A 77 -9.53 -8.89 -7.93
C ALA A 77 -10.59 -9.78 -7.24
N LEU A 78 -10.28 -10.32 -6.05
CA LEU A 78 -11.24 -11.10 -5.26
C LEU A 78 -12.46 -10.25 -4.85
N GLY A 79 -12.23 -9.01 -4.42
CA GLY A 79 -13.29 -8.07 -4.07
C GLY A 79 -14.18 -7.68 -5.26
N LEU A 80 -13.58 -7.48 -6.44
CA LEU A 80 -14.29 -7.25 -7.70
C LEU A 80 -15.17 -8.45 -8.08
N LEU A 81 -14.63 -9.67 -7.98
CA LEU A 81 -15.37 -10.89 -8.27
C LEU A 81 -16.59 -11.00 -7.35
N TRP A 82 -16.42 -10.76 -6.06
CA TRP A 82 -17.53 -10.77 -5.09
C TRP A 82 -18.58 -9.70 -5.38
N ASN A 83 -18.16 -8.51 -5.84
CA ASN A 83 -19.07 -7.43 -6.22
C ASN A 83 -19.95 -7.83 -7.41
N VAL A 84 -19.40 -8.54 -8.41
CA VAL A 84 -20.15 -9.05 -9.56
C VAL A 84 -21.22 -10.06 -9.13
N VAL A 85 -20.89 -11.00 -8.24
CA VAL A 85 -21.92 -11.92 -7.69
C VAL A 85 -23.01 -11.10 -6.97
N GLY A 86 -22.62 -10.07 -6.21
CA GLY A 86 -23.51 -9.07 -5.60
C GLY A 86 -24.55 -8.49 -6.57
N ILE A 87 -24.07 -8.02 -7.72
CA ILE A 87 -24.90 -7.44 -8.78
C ILE A 87 -25.84 -8.48 -9.39
N ILE A 88 -25.35 -9.69 -9.67
CA ILE A 88 -26.16 -10.77 -10.26
C ILE A 88 -27.31 -11.15 -9.34
N ILE A 89 -27.06 -11.35 -8.04
CA ILE A 89 -28.12 -11.68 -7.08
C ILE A 89 -29.12 -10.54 -6.95
N CYS A 90 -28.65 -9.28 -6.94
CA CYS A 90 -29.54 -8.12 -6.95
C CYS A 90 -30.44 -8.09 -8.18
N LEU A 91 -29.90 -8.35 -9.38
CA LEU A 91 -30.67 -8.38 -10.63
C LEU A 91 -31.67 -9.53 -10.66
N VAL A 92 -31.26 -10.73 -10.26
CA VAL A 92 -32.17 -11.90 -10.18
C VAL A 92 -33.33 -11.60 -9.23
N ASN A 93 -33.08 -10.97 -8.07
CA ASN A 93 -34.13 -10.59 -7.14
C ASN A 93 -35.09 -9.53 -7.67
N THR A 94 -34.69 -8.70 -8.64
CA THR A 94 -35.62 -7.74 -9.27
C THR A 94 -36.58 -8.37 -10.27
N VAL A 95 -36.23 -9.52 -10.85
CA VAL A 95 -37.01 -10.19 -11.90
C VAL A 95 -37.91 -11.29 -11.33
N VAL A 96 -37.55 -11.85 -10.18
CA VAL A 96 -38.29 -12.96 -9.56
C VAL A 96 -39.47 -12.43 -8.73
N LYS A 97 -40.67 -12.96 -9.00
CA LYS A 97 -41.91 -12.63 -8.29
C LYS A 97 -41.83 -13.04 -6.80
N GLU A 98 -42.50 -12.27 -5.96
CA GLU A 98 -42.51 -12.25 -4.49
C GLU A 98 -42.63 -13.62 -3.78
N ASN A 99 -43.11 -14.65 -4.47
CA ASN A 99 -43.39 -15.97 -3.90
C ASN A 99 -42.31 -17.04 -4.19
N ASP A 100 -41.39 -16.80 -5.13
CA ASP A 100 -40.36 -17.79 -5.56
C ASP A 100 -38.95 -17.19 -5.61
N THR A 101 -38.63 -16.22 -4.75
CA THR A 101 -37.27 -15.67 -4.67
C THR A 101 -36.25 -16.77 -4.35
N VAL A 102 -35.29 -17.03 -5.26
CA VAL A 102 -34.25 -18.07 -5.17
C VAL A 102 -33.41 -18.00 -3.88
N ALA A 103 -33.42 -16.86 -3.17
CA ALA A 103 -32.73 -16.68 -1.89
C ALA A 103 -33.62 -16.16 -0.74
N GLY A 104 -34.88 -15.77 -0.98
CA GLY A 104 -35.72 -15.11 0.04
C GLY A 104 -35.16 -13.77 0.55
N PRO A 105 -35.97 -12.98 1.29
CA PRO A 105 -35.48 -11.81 2.03
C PRO A 105 -34.33 -12.17 2.98
N ILE A 106 -34.43 -13.35 3.60
CA ILE A 106 -33.43 -13.91 4.53
C ILE A 106 -32.09 -14.15 3.88
N GLY A 107 -32.03 -14.63 2.63
CA GLY A 107 -30.77 -14.84 1.93
C GLY A 107 -30.04 -13.53 1.68
N ILE A 108 -30.75 -12.46 1.31
CA ILE A 108 -30.15 -11.14 1.08
C ILE A 108 -29.58 -10.57 2.39
N TYR A 109 -30.30 -10.70 3.51
CA TYR A 109 -29.80 -10.29 4.83
C TYR A 109 -28.60 -11.12 5.29
N LEU A 110 -28.63 -12.44 5.11
CA LEU A 110 -27.51 -13.33 5.43
C LEU A 110 -26.27 -13.02 4.60
N TRP A 111 -26.45 -12.73 3.31
CA TRP A 111 -25.35 -12.43 2.41
C TRP A 111 -24.75 -11.04 2.66
N SER A 112 -25.58 -10.08 3.04
CA SER A 112 -25.13 -8.75 3.50
C SER A 112 -24.39 -8.84 4.84
N MET A 113 -24.87 -9.66 5.79
CA MET A 113 -24.19 -9.97 7.05
C MET A 113 -22.84 -10.67 6.82
N LEU A 114 -22.77 -11.60 5.88
CA LEU A 114 -21.53 -12.31 5.54
C LEU A 114 -20.51 -11.35 4.93
N ALA A 115 -20.94 -10.47 4.02
CA ALA A 115 -20.09 -9.42 3.46
C ALA A 115 -19.57 -8.45 4.53
N CYS A 116 -20.42 -8.03 5.49
CA CYS A 116 -20.00 -7.18 6.60
C CYS A 116 -19.02 -7.89 7.55
N ARG A 117 -19.26 -9.15 7.90
CA ARG A 117 -18.35 -9.91 8.76
C ARG A 117 -17.00 -10.19 8.09
N LEU A 118 -17.01 -10.58 6.82
CA LEU A 118 -15.77 -10.76 6.05
C LEU A 118 -14.99 -9.46 5.92
N GLY A 119 -15.68 -8.32 5.74
CA GLY A 119 -15.06 -7.00 5.78
C GLY A 119 -14.40 -6.72 7.12
N PHE A 120 -15.09 -6.93 8.24
CA PHE A 120 -14.56 -6.71 9.59
C PHE A 120 -13.35 -7.63 9.88
N SER A 121 -13.42 -8.90 9.50
CA SER A 121 -12.30 -9.84 9.59
C SER A 121 -11.11 -9.43 8.71
N PHE A 122 -11.35 -8.91 7.50
CA PHE A 122 -10.29 -8.39 6.64
C PHE A 122 -9.61 -7.16 7.24
N TYR A 123 -10.36 -6.23 7.84
CA TYR A 123 -9.77 -5.08 8.55
C TYR A 123 -8.97 -5.51 9.78
N LEU A 124 -9.40 -6.55 10.50
CA LEU A 124 -8.65 -7.14 11.61
C LEU A 124 -7.37 -7.84 11.14
N GLU A 125 -7.40 -8.59 10.04
CA GLU A 125 -6.24 -9.22 9.43
C GLU A 125 -5.22 -8.19 8.94
N VAL A 126 -5.68 -7.14 8.25
CA VAL A 126 -4.82 -6.03 7.81
C VAL A 126 -4.22 -5.30 9.02
N ALA A 127 -5.01 -5.05 10.08
CA ALA A 127 -4.50 -4.46 11.31
C ALA A 127 -3.47 -5.37 12.00
N ALA A 128 -3.69 -6.69 12.03
CA ALA A 128 -2.77 -7.66 12.60
C ALA A 128 -1.45 -7.72 11.81
N ILE A 129 -1.51 -7.74 10.48
CA ILE A 129 -0.32 -7.67 9.62
C ILE A 129 0.46 -6.36 9.86
N CYS A 130 -0.23 -5.23 9.97
CA CYS A 130 0.40 -3.95 10.31
C CYS A 130 1.08 -3.97 11.69
N ILE A 131 0.43 -4.55 12.70
CA ILE A 131 1.00 -4.69 14.05
C ILE A 131 2.21 -5.64 14.06
N LEU A 132 2.18 -6.73 13.29
CA LEU A 132 3.29 -7.69 13.18
C LEU A 132 4.49 -7.15 12.37
N LEU A 133 4.24 -6.21 11.46
CA LEU A 133 5.31 -5.51 10.74
C LEU A 133 6.05 -4.52 11.63
N ILE A 134 5.42 -3.95 12.68
CA ILE A 134 6.07 -2.99 13.60
C ILE A 134 7.30 -3.60 14.31
N PRO A 135 7.23 -4.79 14.96
CA PRO A 135 8.40 -5.45 15.54
C PRO A 135 9.47 -5.81 14.51
N SER A 136 9.03 -6.24 13.32
CA SER A 136 9.92 -6.64 12.23
C SER A 136 10.74 -5.45 11.70
N ILE A 137 10.10 -4.29 11.55
CA ILE A 137 10.74 -3.03 11.17
C ILE A 137 11.62 -2.50 12.31
N LEU A 138 11.17 -2.58 13.56
CA LEU A 138 11.94 -2.12 14.72
C LEU A 138 13.23 -2.93 14.93
N MET A 139 13.15 -4.24 14.71
CA MET A 139 14.31 -5.15 14.74
C MET A 139 15.28 -4.87 13.59
N PHE A 140 14.77 -4.57 12.39
CA PHE A 140 15.60 -4.18 11.26
C PHE A 140 16.33 -2.83 11.50
N LEU A 141 15.64 -1.85 12.09
CA LEU A 141 16.21 -0.55 12.45
C LEU A 141 17.23 -0.65 13.60
N THR A 142 17.02 -1.56 14.56
CA THR A 142 17.98 -1.81 15.65
C THR A 142 19.18 -2.65 15.20
N ALA A 143 18.99 -3.58 14.26
CA ALA A 143 20.08 -4.33 13.64
C ALA A 143 21.05 -3.44 12.86
N ASP A 144 20.54 -2.41 12.17
CA ASP A 144 21.37 -1.43 11.46
C ASP A 144 22.16 -0.52 12.43
N LYS A 145 21.54 -0.14 13.56
CA LYS A 145 22.23 0.59 14.63
C LYS A 145 23.35 -0.23 15.26
N SER A 146 23.19 -1.55 15.37
CA SER A 146 24.19 -2.46 15.95
C SER A 146 25.39 -2.75 15.02
N ARG A 147 25.26 -2.49 13.72
CA ARG A 147 26.34 -2.63 12.73
C ARG A 147 27.20 -1.38 12.55
N ARG A 148 26.98 -0.29 13.30
CA ARG A 148 27.95 0.80 13.32
C ARG A 148 29.22 0.31 14.01
N PRO A 149 30.38 0.23 13.31
CA PRO A 149 31.63 -0.14 13.96
C PRO A 149 31.87 0.86 15.09
N ARG A 150 32.08 0.33 16.30
CA ARG A 150 32.58 1.08 17.45
C ARG A 150 33.80 1.84 16.96
N ALA A 151 33.71 3.16 16.89
CA ALA A 151 34.82 4.03 16.52
C ALA A 151 36.03 3.59 17.33
N GLU A 152 37.00 3.00 16.64
CA GLU A 152 38.29 2.63 17.19
C GLU A 152 38.91 3.94 17.68
N LYS A 153 38.97 4.11 19.01
CA LYS A 153 39.81 5.15 19.59
C LYS A 153 41.21 4.87 19.07
N GLN A 154 41.70 5.71 18.18
CA GLN A 154 43.11 5.78 17.80
C GLN A 154 43.94 5.74 19.09
N MET A 155 44.64 4.64 19.30
CA MET A 155 45.69 4.59 20.31
C MET A 155 46.82 5.49 19.80
N PRO A 156 47.34 6.43 20.60
CA PRO A 156 48.53 7.17 20.20
C PRO A 156 49.68 6.17 20.07
N VAL A 157 50.15 5.99 18.85
CA VAL A 157 51.37 5.22 18.57
C VAL A 157 52.52 6.04 19.13
N ASP A 158 53.11 5.54 20.20
CA ASP A 158 54.28 6.13 20.84
C ASP A 158 55.49 5.90 19.93
N ASN A 159 55.93 6.94 19.22
CA ASN A 159 57.03 6.89 18.25
C ASN A 159 58.43 6.89 18.91
N THR A 160 58.53 6.56 20.20
CA THR A 160 59.78 6.66 20.96
C THR A 160 60.69 5.42 20.85
N VAL A 161 60.32 4.39 20.08
CA VAL A 161 61.09 3.13 19.99
C VAL A 161 62.04 3.07 18.79
N PHE A 162 62.14 4.12 17.96
CA PHE A 162 63.04 4.17 16.79
C PHE A 162 64.19 5.18 16.87
N MET A 163 64.51 5.69 18.06
CA MET A 163 65.80 6.35 18.28
C MET A 163 66.37 5.86 19.59
N TYR A 164 67.27 4.87 19.52
CA TYR A 164 68.61 4.79 20.12
C TYR A 164 69.17 3.38 19.91
#